data_AF-A0A8T5RE63-F1
#
_entry.id   AF-A0A8T5RE63-F1
#
_cell.length_a   1.000
_cell.length_b   1.000
_cell.length_c   1.000
_cell.angle_alpha   90.00
_cell.angle_beta   90.00
_cell.angle_gamma   90.00
#
_symmetry.space_group_name_H-M   'P 1'
#
loop_
_entity.id
_entity.type
_entity.pdbx_description
1 polymer ?
#
loop_
_entity_poly.entity_id
_entity_poly.type
_entity_poly.pdbx_seq_one_letter_code
_entity_poly.pdbx_strand_id
1 'polypeptide(L)'
;MIFEIFNEDWAQTFGTLEEIMWFLLLYVIFLIVMAIFLKIALSFFSSARHREFGSVFLTSFVITVIYALTFLFLGTWVAWVIVLIAAWLLISARHNTGIFGAIGVTILAFILYVIVAYLLGLLLGVTLISLPF
;
A
#
# COMPACT_ATOMS: atom_id res chain seq x y z
N MET A 1 15.45 -20.38 11.28
CA MET A 1 14.82 -20.29 9.94
C MET A 1 13.30 -20.03 9.98
N ILE A 2 12.38 -20.92 10.42
CA ILE A 2 10.93 -20.56 10.46
C ILE A 2 10.63 -19.43 11.47
N PHE A 3 11.40 -19.32 12.55
CA PHE A 3 11.21 -18.28 13.57
C PHE A 3 11.81 -16.91 13.20
N GLU A 4 12.63 -16.81 12.15
CA GLU A 4 13.19 -15.52 11.67
C GLU A 4 12.19 -14.69 10.84
N ILE A 5 10.97 -15.21 10.66
CA ILE A 5 9.90 -14.52 9.92
C ILE A 5 9.18 -13.51 10.82
N PHE A 6 9.14 -13.76 12.14
CA PHE A 6 8.48 -12.87 13.08
C PHE A 6 9.38 -11.67 13.41
N ASN A 7 8.77 -10.49 13.49
CA ASN A 7 9.44 -9.30 13.99
C ASN A 7 9.57 -9.43 15.51
N GLU A 8 10.76 -9.76 16.03
CA GLU A 8 10.97 -9.99 17.47
C GLU A 8 10.74 -8.72 18.32
N ASP A 9 10.89 -7.54 17.71
CA ASP A 9 10.75 -6.24 18.38
C ASP A 9 9.34 -5.65 18.27
N TRP A 10 8.35 -6.40 17.78
CA TRP A 10 6.99 -5.90 17.56
C TRP A 10 6.38 -5.31 18.83
N ALA A 11 6.64 -5.91 19.99
CA ALA A 11 6.12 -5.47 21.29
C ALA A 11 6.81 -4.18 21.80
N GLN A 12 7.97 -3.84 21.25
CA GLN A 12 8.74 -2.64 21.58
C GLN A 12 8.65 -1.57 20.47
N THR A 13 7.87 -1.82 19.41
CA THR A 13 7.74 -0.91 18.26
C THR A 13 7.20 0.47 18.66
N PHE A 14 6.50 0.55 19.79
CA PHE A 14 5.97 1.80 20.32
C PHE A 14 6.38 1.96 21.79
N GLY A 15 7.48 2.68 22.02
CA GLY A 15 7.96 3.07 23.34
C GLY A 15 7.27 4.31 23.91
N THR A 16 6.70 5.16 23.04
CA THR A 16 6.06 6.43 23.42
C THR A 16 4.76 6.71 22.67
N LEU A 17 3.90 7.57 23.23
CA LEU A 17 2.69 8.07 22.53
C LEU A 17 3.05 8.87 21.27
N GLU A 18 4.20 9.55 21.28
CA GLU A 18 4.69 10.32 20.15
C GLU A 18 5.00 9.41 18.95
N GLU A 19 5.66 8.27 19.17
CA GLU A 19 5.92 7.27 18.13
C GLU A 19 4.63 6.71 17.53
N ILE A 20 3.61 6.43 18.36
CA ILE A 20 2.30 6.00 17.88
C ILE A 20 1.67 7.06 16.99
N MET A 21 1.73 8.33 17.39
CA MET A 21 1.15 9.43 16.62
C MET A 21 1.84 9.61 15.27
N TRP A 22 3.18 9.57 15.24
CA TRP A 22 3.95 9.63 13.99
C TRP A 22 3.67 8.44 13.08
N PHE A 23 3.58 7.24 13.65
CA PHE A 23 3.19 6.05 12.92
C PHE A 23 1.81 6.23 12.30
N LEU A 24 0.79 6.61 13.08
CA LEU A 24 -0.57 6.83 12.57
C LEU A 24 -0.60 7.90 11.47
N LEU A 25 0.15 8.98 11.62
CA LEU A 25 0.25 10.04 10.61
C LEU A 25 0.84 9.53 9.30
N LEU A 26 1.93 8.75 9.35
CA LEU A 26 2.52 8.08 8.19
C LEU A 26 1.48 7.17 7.51
N TYR A 27 0.72 6.39 8.29
CA TYR A 27 -0.32 5.50 7.79
C TYR A 27 -1.47 6.25 7.11
N VAL A 28 -1.87 7.39 7.65
CA VAL A 28 -2.90 8.24 7.03
C VAL A 28 -2.41 8.80 5.71
N ILE A 29 -1.16 9.27 5.63
CA ILE A 29 -0.56 9.74 4.37
C ILE A 29 -0.52 8.60 3.35
N PHE A 30 -0.02 7.42 3.76
CA PHE A 30 0.05 6.24 2.90
C PHE A 30 -1.33 5.81 2.39
N LEU A 31 -2.35 5.83 3.25
CA LEU A 31 -3.74 5.56 2.87
C LEU A 31 -4.24 6.52 1.80
N ILE A 32 -4.03 7.82 1.98
CA ILE A 32 -4.49 8.84 1.02
C ILE A 32 -3.80 8.62 -0.33
N VAL A 33 -2.47 8.45 -0.32
CA VAL A 33 -1.66 8.16 -1.51
C VAL A 33 -2.18 6.91 -2.21
N MET A 34 -2.31 5.80 -1.48
CA MET A 34 -2.81 4.53 -2.02
C MET A 34 -4.22 4.69 -2.64
N ALA A 35 -5.13 5.36 -1.96
CA ALA A 35 -6.49 5.57 -2.44
C ALA A 35 -6.55 6.37 -3.73
N ILE A 36 -5.72 7.41 -3.86
CA ILE A 36 -5.63 8.22 -5.08
C ILE A 36 -5.12 7.36 -6.24
N PHE A 37 -3.97 6.71 -6.07
CA PHE A 37 -3.35 5.95 -7.17
C PHE A 37 -4.16 4.70 -7.54
N LEU A 38 -4.74 4.01 -6.57
CA LEU A 38 -5.63 2.88 -6.82
C LEU A 38 -6.88 3.32 -7.59
N LYS A 39 -7.47 4.48 -7.25
CA LYS A 39 -8.64 5.02 -7.95
C LYS A 39 -8.30 5.33 -9.41
N ILE A 40 -7.18 6.01 -9.63
CA ILE A 40 -6.73 6.35 -10.98
C ILE A 40 -6.46 5.05 -11.76
N ALA A 41 -5.70 4.11 -11.19
CA ALA A 41 -5.41 2.84 -11.84
C ALA A 41 -6.67 2.04 -12.22
N LEU A 42 -7.63 1.91 -11.29
CA LEU A 42 -8.89 1.22 -11.55
C LEU A 42 -9.71 1.87 -12.66
N SER A 43 -9.55 3.18 -12.90
CA SER A 43 -10.28 3.86 -13.99
C SER A 43 -9.89 3.36 -15.38
N PHE A 44 -8.68 2.84 -15.55
CA PHE A 44 -8.18 2.28 -16.82
C PHE A 44 -8.72 0.89 -17.14
N PHE A 45 -9.33 0.19 -16.18
CA PHE A 45 -9.85 -1.15 -16.37
C PHE A 45 -11.37 -1.11 -16.59
N SER A 46 -11.80 -1.42 -17.81
CA SER A 46 -13.24 -1.42 -18.17
C SER A 46 -14.05 -2.49 -17.43
N SER A 47 -13.42 -3.58 -17.01
CA SER A 47 -14.01 -4.64 -16.20
C SER A 47 -14.24 -4.23 -14.73
N ALA A 48 -13.56 -3.17 -14.26
CA ALA A 48 -13.61 -2.79 -12.86
C ALA A 48 -14.99 -2.20 -12.47
N ARG A 49 -15.59 -2.77 -11.42
CA ARG A 49 -16.80 -2.27 -10.75
C ARG A 49 -16.44 -1.57 -9.45
N HIS A 50 -17.41 -0.83 -8.89
CA HIS A 50 -17.27 -0.09 -7.64
C HIS A 50 -16.04 0.84 -7.61
N ARG A 51 -15.86 1.63 -8.68
CA ARG A 51 -14.74 2.59 -8.85
C ARG A 51 -14.95 3.92 -8.11
N GLU A 52 -16.07 4.06 -7.42
CA GLU A 52 -16.37 5.24 -6.61
C GLU A 52 -15.35 5.43 -5.50
N PHE A 53 -15.07 6.70 -5.18
CA PHE A 53 -14.03 7.05 -4.20
C PHE A 53 -14.22 6.31 -2.87
N GLY A 54 -15.44 6.28 -2.33
CA GLY A 54 -15.71 5.59 -1.05
C GLY A 54 -15.41 4.10 -1.07
N SER A 55 -15.68 3.41 -2.19
CA SER A 55 -15.36 2.00 -2.34
C SER A 55 -13.85 1.78 -2.42
N VAL A 56 -13.15 2.57 -3.26
CA VAL A 56 -11.69 2.49 -3.42
C VAL A 56 -10.95 2.88 -2.14
N PHE A 57 -11.44 3.90 -1.42
CA PHE A 57 -10.91 4.31 -0.13
C PHE A 57 -11.03 3.19 0.88
N LEU A 58 -12.19 2.51 0.96
CA LEU A 58 -12.36 1.35 1.83
C LEU A 58 -11.42 0.19 1.45
N THR A 59 -11.20 -0.06 0.15
CA THR A 59 -10.25 -1.10 -0.31
C THR A 59 -8.84 -0.73 0.14
N SER A 60 -8.44 0.52 -0.07
CA SER A 60 -7.13 1.04 0.32
C SER A 60 -6.95 1.01 1.82
N PHE A 61 -7.98 1.36 2.60
CA PHE A 61 -7.97 1.30 4.06
C PHE A 61 -7.70 -0.12 4.55
N VAL A 62 -8.43 -1.10 4.04
CA VAL A 62 -8.24 -2.50 4.43
C VAL A 62 -6.86 -3.00 4.02
N ILE A 63 -6.36 -2.66 2.83
CA ILE A 63 -4.99 -3.00 2.40
C ILE A 63 -3.95 -2.36 3.33
N THR A 64 -4.14 -1.10 3.69
CA THR A 64 -3.24 -0.37 4.58
C THR A 64 -3.24 -0.96 5.99
N VAL A 65 -4.38 -1.40 6.51
CA VAL A 65 -4.45 -2.12 7.79
C VAL A 65 -3.76 -3.48 7.71
N ILE A 66 -3.99 -4.23 6.63
CA ILE A 66 -3.30 -5.51 6.40
C ILE A 66 -1.79 -5.29 6.33
N TYR A 67 -1.34 -4.28 5.60
CA TYR A 67 0.06 -3.87 5.54
C TYR A 67 0.58 -3.57 6.95
N ALA A 68 -0.13 -2.74 7.73
CA ALA A 68 0.27 -2.38 9.09
C ALA A 68 0.49 -3.57 10.00
N LEU A 69 -0.52 -4.44 10.06
CA LEU A 69 -0.47 -5.60 10.93
C LEU A 69 0.58 -6.60 10.44
N THR A 70 0.69 -6.81 9.13
CA THR A 70 1.67 -7.74 8.58
C THR A 70 3.09 -7.28 8.89
N PHE A 71 3.44 -6.02 8.68
CA PHE A 71 4.78 -5.49 8.98
C PHE A 71 5.04 -5.26 10.46
N LEU A 72 3.99 -5.16 11.28
CA LEU A 72 4.14 -5.14 12.73
C LEU A 72 4.63 -6.51 13.24
N PHE A 73 3.99 -7.60 12.80
CA PHE A 73 4.27 -8.95 13.33
C PHE A 73 5.27 -9.76 12.52
N LEU A 74 5.40 -9.50 11.22
CA LEU A 74 6.26 -10.24 10.31
C LEU A 74 7.30 -9.30 9.69
N GLY A 75 8.55 -9.75 9.70
CA GLY A 75 9.64 -9.09 8.99
C GLY A 75 9.89 -9.70 7.62
N THR A 76 10.94 -9.22 6.96
CA THR A 76 11.53 -9.79 5.73
C THR A 76 10.65 -9.72 4.48
N TRP A 77 11.10 -10.39 3.41
CA TRP A 77 10.40 -10.49 2.13
C TRP A 77 9.05 -11.23 2.22
N VAL A 78 8.84 -12.06 3.25
CA VAL A 78 7.60 -12.81 3.45
C VAL A 78 6.41 -11.88 3.70
N ALA A 79 6.60 -10.83 4.52
CA ALA A 79 5.59 -9.81 4.77
C ALA A 79 5.11 -9.15 3.46
N TRP A 80 6.05 -8.81 2.57
CA TRP A 80 5.74 -8.24 1.26
C TRP A 80 4.86 -9.15 0.41
N VAL A 81 5.20 -10.46 0.34
CA VAL A 81 4.43 -11.43 -0.44
C VAL A 81 3.01 -11.57 0.10
N ILE A 82 2.85 -11.66 1.42
CA ILE A 82 1.53 -11.77 2.07
C ILE A 82 0.68 -10.54 1.76
N VAL A 83 1.24 -9.34 1.90
CA VAL A 83 0.50 -8.10 1.64
C VAL A 83 0.12 -7.98 0.16
N LEU A 84 1.02 -8.33 -0.76
CA LEU A 84 0.72 -8.30 -2.19
C LEU A 84 -0.42 -9.26 -2.56
N ILE A 85 -0.36 -10.50 -2.07
CA ILE A 85 -1.42 -11.49 -2.30
C ILE A 85 -2.74 -10.98 -1.72
N ALA A 86 -2.74 -10.49 -0.48
CA ALA A 86 -3.94 -9.96 0.16
C ALA A 86 -4.52 -8.76 -0.61
N ALA A 87 -3.66 -7.85 -1.09
CA ALA A 87 -4.07 -6.72 -1.91
C ALA A 87 -4.70 -7.17 -3.23
N TRP A 88 -4.09 -8.13 -3.93
CA TRP A 88 -4.63 -8.65 -5.18
C TRP A 88 -5.98 -9.34 -4.98
N LEU A 89 -6.11 -10.17 -3.93
CA LEU A 89 -7.37 -10.82 -3.58
C LEU A 89 -8.46 -9.80 -3.27
N LEU A 90 -8.14 -8.78 -2.47
CA LEU A 90 -9.11 -7.75 -2.10
C LEU A 90 -9.54 -6.91 -3.31
N ILE A 91 -8.59 -6.48 -4.14
CA ILE A 91 -8.89 -5.71 -5.36
C ILE A 91 -9.73 -6.55 -6.31
N SER A 92 -9.34 -7.80 -6.56
CA SER A 92 -10.06 -8.73 -7.42
C SER A 92 -11.50 -8.94 -6.94
N ALA A 93 -11.69 -9.21 -5.65
CA ALA A 93 -13.00 -9.49 -5.06
C ALA A 93 -13.91 -8.25 -5.03
N ARG A 94 -13.39 -7.09 -4.61
CA ARG A 94 -14.21 -5.88 -4.43
C ARG A 94 -14.49 -5.14 -5.73
N HIS A 95 -13.53 -5.14 -6.65
CA HIS A 95 -13.62 -4.40 -7.91
C HIS A 95 -13.89 -5.28 -9.12
N ASN A 96 -14.07 -6.59 -8.95
CA ASN A 96 -14.39 -7.54 -10.02
C ASN A 96 -13.42 -7.46 -11.22
N THR A 97 -12.13 -7.23 -10.94
CA THR A 97 -11.09 -7.12 -11.95
C THR A 97 -10.50 -8.47 -12.37
N GLY A 98 -10.75 -9.52 -11.58
CA GLY A 98 -10.03 -10.80 -11.67
C GLY A 98 -8.59 -10.68 -11.14
N ILE A 99 -7.92 -11.82 -10.90
CA ILE A 99 -6.58 -11.80 -10.29
C ILE A 99 -5.53 -11.12 -11.17
N PHE A 100 -5.55 -11.38 -12.48
CA PHE A 100 -4.66 -10.72 -13.44
C PHE A 100 -4.95 -9.23 -13.59
N GLY A 101 -6.23 -8.84 -13.54
CA GLY A 101 -6.62 -7.43 -13.51
C GLY A 101 -6.17 -6.74 -12.23
N ALA A 102 -6.28 -7.39 -11.07
CA ALA A 102 -5.78 -6.86 -9.81
C ALA A 102 -4.26 -6.65 -9.83
N ILE A 103 -3.49 -7.60 -10.37
CA ILE A 103 -2.04 -7.44 -10.58
C ILE A 103 -1.78 -6.23 -11.49
N GLY A 104 -2.45 -6.15 -12.65
CA GLY A 104 -2.32 -5.03 -13.57
C GLY A 104 -2.64 -3.67 -12.94
N VAL A 105 -3.71 -3.61 -12.13
CA VAL A 105 -4.09 -2.41 -11.36
C VAL A 105 -3.00 -2.03 -10.38
N THR A 106 -2.42 -2.97 -9.62
CA THR A 106 -1.34 -2.66 -8.67
C THR A 106 -0.08 -2.17 -9.36
N ILE A 107 0.32 -2.78 -10.48
CA ILE A 107 1.48 -2.34 -11.27
C ILE A 107 1.23 -0.93 -11.82
N LEU A 108 0.04 -0.68 -12.38
CA LEU A 108 -0.31 0.63 -12.92
C LEU A 108 -0.34 1.71 -11.82
N ALA A 109 -0.91 1.41 -10.65
CA ALA A 109 -0.93 2.31 -9.50
C ALA A 109 0.50 2.66 -9.05
N PHE A 110 1.39 1.66 -9.01
CA PHE A 110 2.80 1.87 -8.68
C PHE A 110 3.53 2.74 -9.71
N ILE A 111 3.34 2.48 -11.00
CA ILE A 111 3.92 3.30 -12.08
C ILE A 111 3.45 4.75 -11.97
N LEU A 112 2.14 4.97 -11.78
CA LEU A 112 1.58 6.31 -11.60
C LEU A 112 2.18 7.01 -10.38
N TYR A 113 2.34 6.29 -9.27
CA TYR A 113 3.00 6.82 -8.07
C TYR A 113 4.44 7.24 -8.36
N VAL A 114 5.24 6.39 -9.00
CA VAL A 114 6.64 6.69 -9.36
C VAL A 114 6.74 7.92 -10.25
N ILE A 115 5.87 8.03 -11.27
CA ILE A 115 5.83 9.19 -12.16
C ILE A 115 5.53 10.47 -11.36
N VAL A 116 4.48 10.46 -10.53
CA VAL A 116 4.10 11.64 -9.74
C VAL A 116 5.19 12.03 -8.75
N ALA A 117 5.78 11.08 -8.04
CA ALA A 117 6.84 11.33 -7.08
C ALA A 117 8.12 11.88 -7.77
N TYR A 118 8.47 11.37 -8.95
CA TYR A 118 9.56 11.92 -9.76
C TYR A 118 9.29 13.36 -10.20
N LEU A 119 8.09 13.65 -10.72
CA LEU A 119 7.71 14.99 -11.15
C LEU A 119 7.70 16.01 -10.00
N LEU A 120 7.18 15.61 -8.84
CA LEU A 120 7.23 16.45 -7.63
C LEU A 120 8.66 16.67 -7.15
N GLY A 121 9.53 15.66 -7.25
CA GLY A 121 10.93 15.79 -6.88
C GLY A 121 11.68 16.79 -7.75
N LEU A 122 11.46 16.74 -9.07
CA LEU A 122 11.99 17.72 -10.00
C LEU A 122 11.49 19.15 -9.70
N LEU A 123 10.19 19.30 -9.43
CA LEU A 123 9.57 20.60 -9.17
C LEU A 123 10.10 21.27 -7.89
N LEU A 124 10.28 20.48 -6.83
CA LEU A 124 10.69 20.96 -5.52
C LEU A 124 12.21 21.01 -5.34
N GLY A 125 12.97 20.51 -6.32
CA GLY A 125 14.43 20.39 -6.22
C GLY A 125 14.88 19.41 -5.13
N VAL A 126 14.03 18.44 -4.77
CA VAL A 126 14.28 17.45 -3.70
C VAL A 126 14.16 16.03 -4.26
N THR A 127 14.97 15.11 -3.74
CA THR A 127 14.83 13.70 -4.09
C THR A 127 13.73 13.08 -3.23
N LEU A 128 12.52 12.93 -3.79
CA LEU A 128 11.38 12.29 -3.11
C LEU A 128 11.43 10.75 -3.19
N ILE A 129 12.23 10.21 -4.11
CA ILE A 129 12.46 8.78 -4.26
C ILE A 129 13.96 8.54 -4.10
N SER A 130 14.40 8.13 -2.91
CA SER A 130 15.55 7.24 -2.82
C SER A 130 14.99 5.83 -2.89
N LEU A 131 15.19 5.13 -4.00
CA LEU A 131 15.02 3.69 -3.98
C LEU A 131 16.18 3.16 -3.12
N PRO A 132 15.92 2.53 -1.97
CA PRO A 132 16.96 1.87 -1.22
C PRO A 132 17.28 0.57 -1.95
N PHE A 133 18.11 0.67 -2.97
CA PHE A 133 18.88 -0.46 -3.48
C PHE A 133 20.36 -0.11 -3.44
#